data_AF-R6YGY1-F1
#
_entry.id   AF-R6YGY1-F1
#
_cell.length_a   1.000
_cell.length_b   1.000
_cell.length_c   1.000
_cell.angle_alpha   90.00
_cell.angle_beta   90.00
_cell.angle_gamma   90.00
#
_symmetry.space_group_name_H-M   'P 1'
#
loop_
_entity.id
_entity.type
_entity.pdbx_description
1 polymer ?
#
loop_
_entity_poly.entity_id
_entity_poly.type
_entity_poly.pdbx_seq_one_letter_code
_entity_poly.pdbx_strand_id
1 'polypeptide(L)'
;MKIQISDNLIKHYLRNVYFINGHSYAGKSTMVKLLAQRYGMIACGENYHDAFPREELSRWKQPGLCYFDTMSGWQEWLSMTPEEHWNWTSQVSQECVEIEILELVRLAAAGKKVVVDTNIPPDVLRGISSYHRVAILLCDPPDIAATRFFDRDDPDKQFMLEQIQRCPDPEATLRNFNGWAQYHPPEEIDWSGTGFFTYTRSDFDHDTREEMLAALAKHFQLEESLSNPL
;
A
#
# COMPACT_ATOMS: atom_id res chain seq x y z
N MET A 1 6.54 -16.59 -19.80
CA MET A 1 5.27 -17.29 -19.57
C MET A 1 4.72 -16.84 -18.23
N LYS A 2 3.48 -16.36 -18.19
CA LYS A 2 2.74 -15.98 -16.98
C LYS A 2 1.67 -17.04 -16.73
N ILE A 3 1.54 -17.52 -15.51
CA ILE A 3 0.53 -18.51 -15.12
C ILE A 3 -0.69 -17.75 -14.60
N GLN A 4 -1.87 -18.06 -15.13
CA GLN A 4 -3.13 -17.53 -14.61
C GLN A 4 -3.69 -18.49 -13.56
N ILE A 5 -4.07 -17.95 -12.39
CA ILE A 5 -4.65 -18.71 -11.27
C ILE A 5 -6.05 -18.15 -11.01
N SER A 6 -7.04 -19.02 -10.85
CA SER A 6 -8.41 -18.61 -10.53
C SER A 6 -8.50 -17.98 -9.14
N ASP A 7 -9.20 -16.86 -9.05
CA ASP A 7 -9.34 -16.04 -7.85
C ASP A 7 -9.92 -16.81 -6.65
N ASN A 8 -10.87 -17.71 -6.88
CA ASN A 8 -11.50 -18.52 -5.85
C ASN A 8 -10.50 -19.45 -5.13
N LEU A 9 -9.45 -19.90 -5.83
CA LEU A 9 -8.38 -20.71 -5.25
C LEU A 9 -7.53 -19.85 -4.32
N ILE A 10 -7.13 -18.65 -4.79
CA ILE A 10 -6.39 -17.69 -3.98
C ILE A 10 -7.19 -17.32 -2.73
N LYS A 11 -8.48 -17.02 -2.90
CA LYS A 11 -9.42 -16.70 -1.81
C LYS A 11 -9.52 -17.79 -0.75
N HIS A 12 -9.45 -19.07 -1.14
CA HIS A 12 -9.41 -20.17 -0.20
C HIS A 12 -8.17 -20.10 0.71
N TYR A 13 -7.00 -19.85 0.12
CA TYR A 13 -5.74 -19.79 0.85
C TYR A 13 -5.58 -18.51 1.67
N LEU A 14 -6.18 -17.40 1.24
CA LEU A 14 -6.13 -16.12 1.95
C LEU A 14 -7.25 -15.96 2.99
N ARG A 15 -7.88 -17.07 3.42
CA ARG A 15 -9.06 -16.99 4.30
C ARG A 15 -8.78 -16.50 5.72
N ASN A 16 -7.53 -16.39 6.12
CA ASN A 16 -7.10 -15.87 7.41
C ASN A 16 -6.38 -14.51 7.26
N VAL A 17 -6.47 -13.87 6.08
CA VAL A 17 -5.86 -12.58 5.79
C VAL A 17 -6.92 -11.47 5.83
N TYR A 18 -6.57 -10.36 6.47
CA TYR A 18 -7.38 -9.16 6.67
C TYR A 18 -6.67 -7.97 6.04
N PHE A 19 -7.30 -7.35 5.06
CA PHE A 19 -6.72 -6.32 4.22
C PHE A 19 -7.17 -4.93 4.67
N ILE A 20 -6.21 -4.03 4.79
CA ILE A 20 -6.42 -2.60 4.96
C ILE A 20 -5.81 -1.90 3.75
N ASN A 21 -6.64 -1.12 3.04
CA ASN A 21 -6.24 -0.33 1.88
C ASN A 21 -6.88 1.07 1.99
N GLY A 22 -6.67 1.97 1.03
CA GLY A 22 -7.24 3.32 0.98
C GLY A 22 -6.17 4.42 0.96
N HIS A 23 -6.57 5.64 1.29
CA HIS A 23 -5.74 6.85 1.13
C HIS A 23 -4.40 6.76 1.88
N SER A 24 -3.38 7.40 1.34
CA SER A 24 -2.19 7.75 2.09
C SER A 24 -2.57 8.61 3.30
N TYR A 25 -1.84 8.48 4.40
CA TYR A 25 -2.10 9.19 5.66
C TYR A 25 -3.37 8.79 6.44
N ALA A 26 -4.19 7.86 5.94
CA ALA A 26 -5.42 7.39 6.60
C ALA A 26 -5.18 6.52 7.85
N GLY A 27 -3.92 6.21 8.17
CA GLY A 27 -3.56 5.44 9.37
C GLY A 27 -3.47 3.92 9.16
N LYS A 28 -3.39 3.44 7.92
CA LYS A 28 -3.31 2.01 7.56
C LYS A 28 -2.24 1.24 8.35
N SER A 29 -0.97 1.61 8.18
CA SER A 29 0.16 1.02 8.89
C SER A 29 0.03 1.06 10.43
N THR A 30 -0.60 2.11 10.97
CA THR A 30 -0.89 2.19 12.41
C THR A 30 -1.92 1.15 12.82
N MET A 31 -3.02 1.01 12.06
CA MET A 31 -4.07 0.03 12.36
C MET A 31 -3.60 -1.41 12.20
N VAL A 32 -2.78 -1.71 11.19
CA VAL A 32 -2.15 -3.03 11.04
C VAL A 32 -1.36 -3.41 12.29
N LYS A 33 -0.50 -2.51 12.79
CA LYS A 33 0.31 -2.75 13.99
C LYS A 33 -0.57 -2.98 15.22
N LEU A 34 -1.57 -2.14 15.43
CA LEU A 34 -2.45 -2.24 16.60
C LEU A 34 -3.34 -3.49 16.57
N LEU A 35 -3.93 -3.84 15.42
CA LEU A 35 -4.70 -5.06 15.25
C LEU A 35 -3.85 -6.30 15.48
N ALA A 36 -2.64 -6.34 14.92
CA ALA A 36 -1.73 -7.45 15.11
C ALA A 36 -1.33 -7.63 16.58
N GLN A 37 -1.03 -6.53 17.28
CA GLN A 37 -0.71 -6.56 18.70
C GLN A 37 -1.90 -7.02 19.55
N ARG A 38 -3.10 -6.49 19.29
CA ARG A 38 -4.30 -6.74 20.10
C ARG A 38 -4.87 -8.14 19.91
N TYR A 39 -4.85 -8.66 18.70
CA TYR A 39 -5.47 -9.94 18.34
C TYR A 39 -4.45 -11.04 18.02
N GLY A 40 -3.17 -10.80 18.32
CA GLY A 40 -2.10 -11.76 18.10
C GLY A 40 -1.99 -12.20 16.65
N MET A 41 -2.04 -11.27 15.70
CA MET A 41 -1.96 -11.55 14.25
C MET A 41 -0.52 -11.38 13.74
N ILE A 42 -0.24 -11.81 12.52
CA ILE A 42 0.97 -11.43 11.77
C ILE A 42 0.72 -10.05 11.15
N ALA A 43 1.62 -9.10 11.38
CA ALA A 43 1.56 -7.77 10.78
C ALA A 43 2.37 -7.74 9.48
N CYS A 44 1.75 -7.31 8.39
CA CYS A 44 2.42 -6.97 7.13
C CYS A 44 2.24 -5.46 6.89
N GLY A 45 3.31 -4.68 7.06
CA GLY A 45 3.28 -3.24 6.83
C GLY A 45 3.39 -2.88 5.36
N GLU A 46 3.48 -1.58 5.08
CA GLU A 46 3.77 -1.07 3.74
C GLU A 46 5.08 -1.70 3.20
N ASN A 47 5.05 -2.14 1.94
CA ASN A 47 6.17 -2.78 1.23
C ASN A 47 6.63 -4.16 1.74
N TYR A 48 5.73 -4.97 2.33
CA TYR A 48 6.07 -6.37 2.65
C TYR A 48 6.45 -7.23 1.43
N HIS A 49 6.18 -6.76 0.21
CA HIS A 49 6.69 -7.37 -1.02
C HIS A 49 8.23 -7.32 -1.12
N ASP A 50 8.90 -6.41 -0.41
CA ASP A 50 10.38 -6.35 -0.33
C ASP A 50 10.99 -7.57 0.35
N ALA A 51 10.18 -8.41 1.02
CA ALA A 51 10.62 -9.71 1.50
C ALA A 51 10.97 -10.68 0.36
N PHE A 52 10.48 -10.43 -0.86
CA PHE A 52 10.85 -11.22 -2.03
C PHE A 52 12.29 -10.91 -2.46
N PRO A 53 13.14 -11.92 -2.69
CA PRO A 53 14.53 -11.68 -3.09
C PRO A 53 14.62 -10.88 -4.40
N ARG A 54 15.25 -9.71 -4.34
CA ARG A 54 15.37 -8.81 -5.48
C ARG A 54 16.12 -9.43 -6.65
N GLU A 55 17.10 -10.29 -6.36
CA GLU A 55 17.89 -11.04 -7.34
C GLU A 55 17.08 -12.06 -8.16
N GLU A 56 15.90 -12.46 -7.67
CA GLU A 56 14.98 -13.36 -8.38
C GLU A 56 14.01 -12.60 -9.31
N LEU A 57 13.95 -11.27 -9.19
CA LEU A 57 13.18 -10.44 -10.12
C LEU A 57 13.84 -10.45 -11.50
N SER A 58 13.00 -10.38 -12.54
CA SER A 58 13.49 -10.27 -13.91
C SER A 58 13.07 -8.94 -14.49
N ARG A 59 14.02 -8.12 -14.95
CA ARG A 59 13.73 -6.89 -15.70
C ARG A 59 12.83 -7.07 -16.93
N TRP A 60 12.71 -8.30 -17.43
CA TRP A 60 11.83 -8.63 -18.57
C TRP A 60 10.40 -8.98 -18.14
N LYS A 61 10.18 -9.32 -16.88
CA LYS A 61 8.86 -9.70 -16.33
C LYS A 61 8.32 -8.67 -15.35
N GLN A 62 9.22 -8.02 -14.60
CA GLN A 62 8.96 -6.96 -13.63
C GLN A 62 9.84 -5.72 -13.95
N PRO A 63 9.69 -5.11 -15.13
CA PRO A 63 10.47 -3.92 -15.50
C PRO A 63 10.31 -2.74 -14.54
N GLY A 64 9.11 -2.53 -13.96
CA GLY A 64 8.85 -1.45 -13.02
C GLY A 64 9.65 -1.61 -11.73
N LEU A 65 9.59 -2.78 -11.10
CA LEU A 65 10.35 -3.12 -9.89
C LEU A 65 11.85 -3.17 -10.13
N CYS A 66 12.29 -3.58 -11.32
CA CYS A 66 13.70 -3.61 -11.70
C CYS A 66 14.21 -2.26 -12.24
N TYR A 67 13.40 -1.20 -12.26
CA TYR A 67 13.76 0.05 -12.93
C TYR A 67 15.06 0.65 -12.37
N PHE A 68 15.19 0.71 -11.05
CA PHE A 68 16.39 1.22 -10.38
C PHE A 68 17.65 0.38 -10.64
N ASP A 69 17.52 -0.87 -11.10
CA ASP A 69 18.66 -1.72 -11.50
C ASP A 69 19.10 -1.46 -12.96
N THR A 70 18.29 -0.73 -13.73
CA THR A 70 18.48 -0.54 -15.18
C THR A 70 18.63 0.92 -15.59
N MET A 71 18.17 1.87 -14.76
CA MET A 71 18.32 3.30 -15.03
C MET A 71 19.80 3.71 -15.11
N SER A 72 20.10 4.70 -15.95
CA SER A 72 21.43 5.26 -16.13
C SER A 72 21.88 6.16 -14.97
N GLY A 73 20.95 6.58 -14.10
CA GLY A 73 21.21 7.33 -12.88
C GLY A 73 19.99 8.09 -12.37
N TRP A 74 20.13 8.72 -11.20
CA TRP A 74 19.04 9.46 -10.55
C TRP A 74 18.46 10.59 -11.39
N GLN A 75 19.28 11.23 -12.25
CA GLN A 75 18.80 12.27 -13.14
C GLN A 75 17.73 11.75 -14.10
N GLU A 76 17.85 10.52 -14.60
CA GLU A 76 16.86 9.91 -15.50
C GLU A 76 15.49 9.82 -14.82
N TRP A 77 15.46 9.28 -13.61
CA TRP A 77 14.24 9.15 -12.83
C TRP A 77 13.66 10.51 -12.40
N LEU A 78 14.52 11.43 -11.90
CA LEU A 78 14.10 12.78 -11.49
C LEU A 78 13.61 13.66 -12.65
N SER A 79 13.97 13.31 -13.89
CA SER A 79 13.54 14.03 -15.10
C SER A 79 12.25 13.46 -15.69
N MET A 80 11.70 12.36 -15.15
CA MET A 80 10.40 11.84 -15.57
C MET A 80 9.35 12.95 -15.45
N THR A 81 8.62 13.17 -16.52
CA THR A 81 7.41 13.99 -16.47
C THR A 81 6.42 13.37 -15.46
N PRO A 82 5.48 14.16 -14.92
CA PRO A 82 4.49 13.61 -13.99
C PRO A 82 3.69 12.42 -14.54
N GLU A 83 3.41 12.41 -15.85
CA GLU A 83 2.77 11.28 -16.54
C GLU A 83 3.68 10.04 -16.60
N GLU A 84 4.96 10.19 -16.95
CA GLU A 84 5.92 9.08 -16.95
C GLU A 84 6.11 8.48 -15.57
N HIS A 85 6.23 9.34 -14.54
CA HIS A 85 6.31 8.90 -13.15
C HIS A 85 5.04 8.14 -12.73
N TRP A 86 3.86 8.65 -13.07
CA TRP A 86 2.59 7.95 -12.82
C TRP A 86 2.51 6.58 -13.52
N ASN A 87 2.90 6.52 -14.79
CA ASN A 87 2.90 5.26 -15.54
C ASN A 87 3.85 4.24 -14.91
N TRP A 88 5.03 4.69 -14.47
CA TRP A 88 5.98 3.83 -13.77
C TRP A 88 5.45 3.36 -12.40
N THR A 89 4.89 4.25 -11.56
CA THR A 89 4.34 3.85 -10.26
C THR A 89 3.13 2.92 -10.40
N SER A 90 2.27 3.13 -11.39
CA SER A 90 1.16 2.24 -11.74
C SER A 90 1.66 0.86 -12.16
N GLN A 91 2.71 0.80 -12.99
CA GLN A 91 3.34 -0.47 -13.38
C GLN A 91 3.94 -1.20 -12.17
N VAL A 92 4.69 -0.51 -11.32
CA VAL A 92 5.24 -1.07 -10.08
C VAL A 92 4.14 -1.65 -9.21
N SER A 93 3.04 -0.90 -9.00
CA SER A 93 1.89 -1.36 -8.23
C SER A 93 1.30 -2.66 -8.79
N GLN A 94 1.12 -2.75 -10.11
CA GLN A 94 0.62 -3.98 -10.76
C GLN A 94 1.57 -5.17 -10.61
N GLU A 95 2.88 -4.94 -10.70
CA GLU A 95 3.89 -5.98 -10.51
C GLU A 95 3.95 -6.47 -9.05
N CYS A 96 3.78 -5.56 -8.08
CA CYS A 96 3.71 -5.89 -6.65
C CYS A 96 2.56 -6.83 -6.31
N VAL A 97 1.40 -6.73 -6.98
CA VAL A 97 0.21 -7.56 -6.69
C VAL A 97 0.55 -9.05 -6.68
N GLU A 98 1.35 -9.53 -7.63
CA GLU A 98 1.73 -10.95 -7.70
C GLU A 98 2.59 -11.38 -6.51
N ILE A 99 3.59 -10.55 -6.18
CA ILE A 99 4.51 -10.81 -5.07
C ILE A 99 3.75 -10.78 -3.75
N GLU A 100 2.93 -9.76 -3.56
CA GLU A 100 2.06 -9.58 -2.40
C GLU A 100 1.15 -10.80 -2.19
N ILE A 101 0.45 -11.27 -3.23
CA ILE A 101 -0.42 -12.44 -3.12
C ILE A 101 0.39 -13.70 -2.76
N LEU A 102 1.55 -13.93 -3.38
CA LEU A 102 2.38 -15.11 -3.11
C LEU A 102 2.90 -15.10 -1.67
N GLU A 103 3.35 -13.95 -1.19
CA GLU A 103 3.85 -13.79 0.17
C GLU A 103 2.72 -13.96 1.19
N LEU A 104 1.54 -13.41 0.92
CA LEU A 104 0.36 -13.63 1.77
C LEU A 104 -0.06 -15.10 1.80
N VAL A 105 0.00 -15.84 0.68
CA VAL A 105 -0.27 -17.29 0.68
C VAL A 105 0.73 -18.02 1.57
N ARG A 106 2.03 -17.68 1.47
CA ARG A 106 3.09 -18.26 2.29
C ARG A 106 2.85 -18.01 3.78
N LEU A 107 2.52 -16.78 4.16
CA LEU A 107 2.26 -16.38 5.54
C LEU A 107 0.96 -17.01 6.08
N ALA A 108 -0.09 -17.02 5.27
CA ALA A 108 -1.38 -17.60 5.61
C ALA A 108 -1.29 -19.11 5.87
N ALA A 109 -0.37 -19.82 5.19
CA ALA A 109 -0.14 -21.24 5.37
C ALA A 109 0.29 -21.63 6.81
N ALA A 110 0.84 -20.69 7.59
CA ALA A 110 1.15 -20.90 9.00
C ALA A 110 -0.10 -21.03 9.90
N GLY A 111 -1.31 -20.80 9.35
CA GLY A 111 -2.59 -20.93 10.06
C GLY A 111 -2.94 -19.77 10.99
N LYS A 112 -2.00 -18.85 11.24
CA LYS A 112 -2.22 -17.64 12.04
C LYS A 112 -2.94 -16.57 11.22
N LYS A 113 -3.78 -15.74 11.85
CA LYS A 113 -4.39 -14.59 11.17
C LYS A 113 -3.31 -13.59 10.73
N VAL A 114 -3.47 -12.98 9.56
CA VAL A 114 -2.56 -11.97 8.99
C VAL A 114 -3.36 -10.69 8.79
N VAL A 115 -2.81 -9.53 9.16
CA VAL A 115 -3.37 -8.22 8.83
C VAL A 115 -2.35 -7.44 8.01
N VAL A 116 -2.80 -6.86 6.90
CA VAL A 116 -1.92 -6.29 5.87
C VAL A 116 -2.30 -4.86 5.49
N ASP A 117 -1.29 -3.99 5.38
CA ASP A 117 -1.34 -2.69 4.73
C ASP A 117 -0.93 -2.93 3.26
N THR A 118 -1.88 -2.77 2.34
CA THR A 118 -1.69 -3.17 0.94
C THR A 118 -2.12 -2.07 -0.01
N ASN A 119 -1.51 -2.07 -1.20
CA ASN A 119 -1.95 -1.29 -2.35
C ASN A 119 -2.60 -2.17 -3.44
N ILE A 120 -2.91 -3.45 -3.15
CA ILE A 120 -3.60 -4.34 -4.10
C ILE A 120 -4.92 -3.69 -4.55
N PRO A 121 -5.16 -3.54 -5.88
CA PRO A 121 -6.35 -2.92 -6.40
C PRO A 121 -7.68 -3.50 -5.86
N PRO A 122 -8.71 -2.67 -5.57
CA PRO A 122 -9.97 -3.14 -5.00
C PRO A 122 -10.72 -4.18 -5.84
N ASP A 123 -10.58 -4.15 -7.17
CA ASP A 123 -11.12 -5.18 -8.08
C ASP A 123 -10.46 -6.55 -7.85
N VAL A 124 -9.15 -6.59 -7.66
CA VAL A 124 -8.43 -7.82 -7.27
C VAL A 124 -8.88 -8.29 -5.89
N LEU A 125 -8.98 -7.38 -4.90
CA LEU A 125 -9.44 -7.71 -3.55
C LEU A 125 -10.85 -8.33 -3.54
N ARG A 126 -11.74 -7.91 -4.45
CA ARG A 126 -13.09 -8.51 -4.59
C ARG A 126 -13.04 -9.97 -5.01
N GLY A 127 -12.09 -10.34 -5.87
CA GLY A 127 -11.87 -11.73 -6.29
C GLY A 127 -11.25 -12.59 -5.18
N ILE A 128 -10.24 -12.05 -4.48
CA ILE A 128 -9.40 -12.85 -3.56
C ILE A 128 -9.80 -12.77 -2.08
N SER A 129 -10.79 -11.95 -1.71
CA SER A 129 -11.20 -11.76 -0.32
C SER A 129 -12.73 -11.69 -0.16
N SER A 130 -13.19 -11.45 1.06
CA SER A 130 -14.60 -11.30 1.44
C SER A 130 -14.83 -9.96 2.13
N TYR A 131 -16.07 -9.48 2.14
CA TYR A 131 -16.44 -8.18 2.71
C TYR A 131 -15.86 -7.93 4.13
N HIS A 132 -16.08 -8.86 5.07
CA HIS A 132 -15.55 -8.78 6.45
C HIS A 132 -14.04 -8.98 6.59
N ARG A 133 -13.29 -8.96 5.49
CA ARG A 133 -11.82 -9.09 5.49
C ARG A 133 -11.15 -7.96 4.73
N VAL A 134 -11.90 -6.98 4.24
CA VAL A 134 -11.33 -5.81 3.56
C VAL A 134 -11.92 -4.56 4.19
N ALA A 135 -11.06 -3.62 4.57
CA ALA A 135 -11.44 -2.29 5.01
C ALA A 135 -10.68 -1.24 4.20
N ILE A 136 -11.40 -0.20 3.79
CA ILE A 136 -10.86 0.97 3.10
C ILE A 136 -10.80 2.13 4.10
N LEU A 137 -9.60 2.66 4.35
CA LEU A 137 -9.39 3.82 5.20
C LEU A 137 -9.22 5.07 4.34
N LEU A 138 -10.06 6.07 4.59
CA LEU A 138 -10.04 7.34 3.87
C LEU A 138 -9.61 8.48 4.78
N CYS A 139 -9.24 9.59 4.15
CA CYS A 139 -8.99 10.88 4.78
C CYS A 139 -10.03 11.89 4.30
N ASP A 140 -10.43 12.79 5.19
CA ASP A 140 -11.16 14.01 4.87
C ASP A 140 -10.42 15.22 5.48
N PRO A 141 -9.77 16.09 4.69
CA PRO A 141 -9.77 16.08 3.23
C PRO A 141 -8.85 14.98 2.63
N PRO A 142 -9.13 14.49 1.41
CA PRO A 142 -8.40 13.38 0.80
C PRO A 142 -6.96 13.71 0.42
N ASP A 143 -6.65 14.98 0.18
CA ASP A 143 -5.34 15.51 -0.19
C ASP A 143 -4.45 15.87 1.02
N ILE A 144 -4.85 15.51 2.24
CA ILE A 144 -4.07 15.80 3.45
C ILE A 144 -2.64 15.26 3.38
N ALA A 145 -2.44 14.16 2.65
CA ALA A 145 -1.11 13.61 2.40
C ALA A 145 -0.22 14.59 1.63
N ALA A 146 -0.75 15.30 0.63
CA ALA A 146 -0.02 16.29 -0.16
C ALA A 146 0.29 17.54 0.66
N THR A 147 -0.64 17.98 1.51
CA THR A 147 -0.47 19.19 2.34
C THR A 147 0.46 19.00 3.52
N ARG A 148 0.54 17.77 4.08
CA ARG A 148 1.42 17.42 5.21
C ARG A 148 2.63 16.57 4.81
N PHE A 149 2.85 16.38 3.50
CA PHE A 149 3.93 15.50 3.01
C PHE A 149 5.29 15.94 3.56
N PHE A 150 5.56 17.24 3.62
CA PHE A 150 6.86 17.78 4.05
C PHE A 150 7.00 18.00 5.56
N ASP A 151 5.98 17.75 6.37
CA ASP A 151 6.01 17.99 7.83
C ASP A 151 6.86 16.97 8.62
N ARG A 152 7.50 16.02 7.92
CA ARG A 152 8.32 14.96 8.52
C ARG A 152 9.76 15.08 8.07
N ASP A 153 10.67 15.18 9.04
CA ASP A 153 12.12 14.98 8.86
C ASP A 153 12.38 13.51 8.52
N ASP A 154 12.35 13.21 7.22
CA ASP A 154 12.52 11.86 6.70
C ASP A 154 13.88 11.75 5.99
N PRO A 155 14.78 10.83 6.40
CA PRO A 155 16.06 10.58 5.73
C PRO A 155 15.94 10.35 4.23
N ASP A 156 14.85 9.73 3.76
CA ASP A 156 14.66 9.47 2.33
C ASP A 156 14.43 10.77 1.57
N LYS A 157 13.73 11.74 2.18
CA LYS A 157 13.55 13.07 1.58
C LYS A 157 14.86 13.83 1.49
N GLN A 158 15.71 13.72 2.52
CA GLN A 158 17.04 14.37 2.49
C GLN A 158 17.89 13.77 1.38
N PHE A 159 17.91 12.45 1.25
CA PHE A 159 18.59 11.78 0.14
C PHE A 159 18.04 12.24 -1.22
N MET A 160 16.71 12.33 -1.37
CA MET A 160 16.10 12.80 -2.61
C MET A 160 16.48 14.24 -2.94
N LEU A 161 16.48 15.13 -1.95
CA LEU A 161 16.94 16.51 -2.12
C LEU A 161 18.42 16.56 -2.54
N GLU A 162 19.28 15.73 -1.94
CA GLU A 162 20.68 15.63 -2.35
C GLU A 162 20.84 15.20 -3.82
N GLN A 163 20.04 14.25 -4.30
CA GLN A 163 20.08 13.85 -5.71
C GLN A 163 19.59 14.97 -6.63
N ILE A 164 18.55 15.70 -6.24
CA ILE A 164 18.05 16.88 -6.98
C ILE A 164 19.13 17.96 -7.09
N GLN A 165 19.88 18.22 -6.02
CA GLN A 165 20.97 19.21 -6.02
C GLN A 165 22.15 18.82 -6.92
N ARG A 166 22.28 17.53 -7.28
CA ARG A 166 23.31 17.04 -8.19
C ARG A 166 22.90 17.10 -9.67
N CYS A 167 21.64 17.41 -9.97
CA CYS A 167 21.17 17.58 -11.34
C CYS A 167 21.73 18.88 -11.97
N PRO A 168 21.83 18.97 -13.31
CA PRO A 168 22.34 20.17 -13.99
C PRO A 168 21.53 21.45 -13.71
N ASP A 169 20.22 21.32 -13.51
CA ASP A 169 19.32 22.40 -13.08
C ASP A 169 18.48 21.91 -11.89
N PRO A 170 18.98 22.10 -10.64
CA PRO A 170 18.29 21.65 -9.44
C PRO A 170 16.93 22.31 -9.23
N GLU A 171 16.76 23.58 -9.62
CA GLU A 171 15.50 24.29 -9.45
C GLU A 171 14.42 23.76 -10.39
N ALA A 172 14.76 23.52 -11.66
CA ALA A 172 13.84 22.90 -12.60
C ALA A 172 13.51 21.47 -12.21
N THR A 173 14.50 20.70 -11.74
CA THR A 173 14.31 19.33 -11.26
C THR A 173 13.36 19.29 -10.06
N LEU A 174 13.55 20.19 -9.08
CA LEU A 174 12.67 20.30 -7.92
C LEU A 174 11.24 20.69 -8.31
N ARG A 175 11.08 21.64 -9.25
CA ARG A 175 9.76 22.00 -9.80
C ARG A 175 9.07 20.81 -10.45
N ASN A 176 9.81 20.01 -11.23
CA ASN A 176 9.29 18.81 -11.87
C ASN A 176 8.88 17.74 -10.83
N PHE A 177 9.75 17.46 -9.86
CA PHE A 177 9.49 16.52 -8.77
C PHE A 177 8.23 16.90 -7.97
N ASN A 178 8.07 18.18 -7.64
CA ASN A 178 6.86 18.68 -6.98
C ASN A 178 5.62 18.60 -7.89
N GLY A 179 5.81 18.67 -9.21
CA GLY A 179 4.75 18.48 -10.20
C GLY A 179 4.14 17.07 -10.16
N TRP A 180 4.87 16.06 -9.70
CA TRP A 180 4.33 14.71 -9.53
C TRP A 180 3.19 14.66 -8.52
N ALA A 181 3.27 15.43 -7.43
CA ALA A 181 2.23 15.49 -6.40
C ALA A 181 0.96 16.23 -6.86
N GLN A 182 1.06 17.06 -7.90
CA GLN A 182 -0.06 17.84 -8.45
C GLN A 182 -0.65 17.20 -9.71
N TYR A 183 -0.07 16.08 -10.15
CA TYR A 183 -0.55 15.37 -11.31
C TYR A 183 -1.88 14.70 -11.00
N HIS A 184 -2.88 14.98 -11.84
CA HIS A 184 -4.19 14.37 -11.76
C HIS A 184 -4.20 13.21 -12.77
N PRO A 185 -4.13 11.95 -12.31
CA PRO A 185 -4.07 10.83 -13.22
C PRO A 185 -5.39 10.65 -13.98
N PRO A 186 -5.35 10.03 -15.17
CA PRO A 186 -6.53 9.81 -15.99
C PRO A 186 -7.53 8.83 -15.36
N GLU A 187 -7.03 7.94 -14.49
CA GLU A 187 -7.83 6.97 -13.74
C GLU A 187 -7.51 7.11 -12.25
N GLU A 188 -8.49 7.59 -11.48
CA GLU A 188 -8.45 7.56 -10.02
C GLU A 188 -9.37 6.46 -9.50
N ILE A 189 -8.92 5.78 -8.44
CA ILE A 189 -9.75 4.82 -7.74
C ILE A 189 -10.85 5.61 -7.01
N ASP A 190 -12.11 5.34 -7.33
CA ASP A 190 -13.23 5.75 -6.50
C ASP A 190 -13.24 4.88 -5.22
N TRP A 191 -12.45 5.32 -4.24
CA TRP A 191 -12.31 4.62 -2.97
C TRP A 191 -13.63 4.51 -2.20
N SER A 192 -14.53 5.48 -2.39
CA SER A 192 -15.84 5.50 -1.75
C SER A 192 -16.81 4.48 -2.37
N GLY A 193 -16.68 4.23 -3.68
CA GLY A 193 -17.51 3.33 -4.47
C GLY A 193 -17.01 1.88 -4.58
N THR A 194 -15.99 1.48 -3.80
CA THR A 194 -15.41 0.12 -3.88
C THR A 194 -16.36 -1.00 -3.46
N GLY A 195 -17.39 -0.68 -2.66
CA GLY A 195 -18.33 -1.64 -2.09
C GLY A 195 -17.82 -2.41 -0.86
N PHE A 196 -16.64 -2.06 -0.37
CA PHE A 196 -16.11 -2.56 0.89
C PHE A 196 -16.55 -1.70 2.08
N PHE A 197 -16.25 -2.17 3.29
CA PHE A 197 -16.39 -1.33 4.47
C PHE A 197 -15.38 -0.18 4.41
N THR A 198 -15.85 1.01 4.74
CA THR A 198 -15.06 2.24 4.66
C THR A 198 -15.09 2.95 6.00
N TYR A 199 -13.93 3.42 6.45
CA TYR A 199 -13.79 4.30 7.61
C TYR A 199 -13.06 5.57 7.19
N THR A 200 -13.68 6.73 7.39
CA THR A 200 -13.10 8.03 7.03
C THR A 200 -12.57 8.72 8.27
N ARG A 201 -11.28 9.04 8.25
CA ARG A 201 -10.62 9.86 9.27
C ARG A 201 -10.71 11.34 8.87
N SER A 202 -11.38 12.12 9.70
CA SER A 202 -11.47 13.59 9.56
C SER A 202 -10.78 14.34 10.70
N ASP A 203 -10.59 13.70 11.86
CA ASP A 203 -9.88 14.30 12.99
C ASP A 203 -8.39 13.89 12.98
N PHE A 204 -7.54 14.90 12.79
CA PHE A 204 -6.08 14.77 12.79
C PHE A 204 -5.41 15.43 14.00
N ASP A 205 -6.19 16.11 14.84
CA ASP A 205 -5.69 16.86 15.99
C ASP A 205 -5.87 16.06 17.29
N HIS A 206 -6.84 15.15 17.33
CA HIS A 206 -7.05 14.24 18.46
C HIS A 206 -6.64 12.79 18.13
N ASP A 207 -6.34 12.03 19.19
CA ASP A 207 -6.00 10.61 19.07
C ASP A 207 -7.26 9.76 18.94
N THR A 208 -7.62 9.41 17.70
CA THR A 208 -8.77 8.57 17.36
C THR A 208 -8.40 7.09 17.11
N ARG A 209 -7.18 6.68 17.48
CA ARG A 209 -6.66 5.33 17.16
C ARG A 209 -7.51 4.21 17.73
N GLU A 210 -7.98 4.34 18.98
CA GLU A 210 -8.80 3.32 19.63
C GLU A 210 -10.20 3.20 19.00
N GLU A 211 -10.80 4.31 18.59
CA GLU A 211 -12.11 4.32 17.95
C GLU A 211 -12.05 3.63 16.58
N MET A 212 -11.04 3.98 15.76
CA MET A 212 -10.80 3.35 14.48
C MET A 212 -10.51 1.85 14.63
N LEU A 213 -9.68 1.49 15.60
CA LEU A 213 -9.35 0.11 15.91
C LEU A 213 -10.57 -0.72 16.33
N ALA A 214 -11.45 -0.16 17.15
CA ALA A 214 -12.70 -0.80 17.54
C ALA A 214 -13.63 -0.99 16.34
N ALA A 215 -13.79 0.03 15.49
CA ALA A 215 -14.59 -0.08 14.27
C ALA A 215 -14.08 -1.18 13.32
N LEU A 216 -12.75 -1.24 13.13
CA LEU A 216 -12.11 -2.26 12.31
C LEU A 216 -12.25 -3.66 12.91
N ALA A 217 -12.02 -3.81 14.22
CA ALA A 217 -12.11 -5.12 14.87
C ALA A 217 -13.53 -5.69 14.83
N LYS A 218 -14.54 -4.83 14.99
CA LYS A 218 -15.95 -5.18 14.81
C LYS A 218 -16.25 -5.61 13.37
N HIS A 219 -15.81 -4.82 12.37
CA HIS A 219 -16.00 -5.17 10.95
C HIS A 219 -15.33 -6.50 10.59
N PHE A 220 -14.12 -6.73 11.09
CA PHE A 220 -13.34 -7.95 10.89
C PHE A 220 -13.79 -9.13 11.76
N GLN A 221 -14.83 -8.96 12.59
CA GLN A 221 -15.37 -10.00 13.47
C GLN A 221 -14.29 -10.62 14.38
N LEU A 222 -13.35 -9.80 14.86
CA LEU A 222 -12.25 -10.27 15.71
C LEU A 222 -12.66 -10.40 17.19
N GLU A 223 -13.71 -9.68 17.60
CA GLU A 223 -14.22 -9.67 18.98
C GLU A 223 -14.77 -11.05 19.41
N GLU A 224 -15.36 -11.82 18.49
CA GLU A 224 -15.86 -13.17 18.75
C GLU A 224 -14.74 -14.19 19.05
N SER A 225 -13.47 -13.85 18.77
CA SER A 225 -12.34 -14.77 19.00
C SER A 225 -11.73 -14.70 20.39
N LEU A 226 -12.17 -13.76 21.25
CA LEU A 226 -11.72 -13.64 22.64
C LEU A 226 -12.54 -14.47 23.64
N SER A 227 -13.69 -15.01 23.22
CA SER A 227 -14.64 -15.73 24.08
C SER A 227 -14.49 -17.25 24.09
N ASN A 228 -13.51 -17.83 23.39
CA ASN A 228 -13.15 -19.24 23.51
C ASN A 228 -11.69 -19.40 24.00
N PRO A 229 -11.43 -19.29 25.31
CA PRO A 229 -10.27 -19.94 25.87
C PRO A 229 -10.50 -21.45 25.81
N LEU A 230 -9.65 -22.16 25.06
CA LEU A 230 -9.43 -23.59 25.26
C LEU A 230 -8.97 -23.87 26.70
#